data_AF-A0A349JC71-F1
#
_entry.id   AF-A0A349JC71-F1
#
_cell.length_a   1.000
_cell.length_b   1.000
_cell.length_c   1.000
_cell.angle_alpha   90.00
_cell.angle_beta   90.00
_cell.angle_gamma   90.00
#
_symmetry.space_group_name_H-M   'P 1'
#
loop_
_entity.id
_entity.type
_entity.pdbx_description
1 polymer ?
#
loop_
_entity_poly.entity_id
_entity_poly.type
_entity_poly.pdbx_seq_one_letter_code
_entity_poly.pdbx_strand_id
1 'polypeptide(L)'
;AFHNTLLDVLDTGSVRNWQELRSHLSTEASQVRILGSLALDDYLGHCVLMDRARAERVRKLGASRRWADRTDDPKLAELRDAPVLIDPMYDELYTSVLAAPKLGLRFEAGPKDIERVCAEEGRTAIYIVRSGSTVALMPNLCVVGEEIVTSETIVAANATSLERNRAVTTLVEALAPAQTDHAAAWRAKLAKRLGDKLV
;
A
#
# COMPACT_ATOMS: atom_id res chain seq x y z
N ALA A 1 -9.03 4.90 5.94
CA ALA A 1 -10.50 4.83 6.11
C ALA A 1 -11.27 4.81 4.78
N PHE A 2 -10.87 5.55 3.73
CA PHE A 2 -11.65 5.66 2.48
C PHE A 2 -11.64 4.41 1.56
N HIS A 3 -10.72 3.46 1.73
CA HIS A 3 -10.61 2.29 0.83
C HIS A 3 -11.64 1.19 1.10
N ASN A 4 -11.97 0.87 2.36
CA ASN A 4 -12.81 -0.30 2.65
C ASN A 4 -14.27 -0.12 2.17
N THR A 5 -14.82 1.10 2.23
CA THR A 5 -16.20 1.38 1.79
C THR A 5 -16.35 1.46 0.26
N LEU A 6 -15.25 1.44 -0.49
CA LEU A 6 -15.29 1.46 -1.96
C LEU A 6 -15.09 0.09 -2.58
N LEU A 7 -14.69 -0.94 -1.83
CA LEU A 7 -14.48 -2.28 -2.38
C LEU A 7 -15.73 -2.84 -3.08
N ASP A 8 -16.93 -2.53 -2.56
CA ASP A 8 -18.20 -2.99 -3.12
C ASP A 8 -18.57 -2.39 -4.48
N VAL A 9 -17.95 -1.26 -4.87
CA VAL A 9 -18.26 -0.55 -6.13
C VAL A 9 -17.15 -0.68 -7.16
N LEU A 10 -16.16 -1.53 -6.92
CA LEU A 10 -15.07 -1.76 -7.86
C LEU A 10 -15.34 -2.97 -8.74
N ASP A 11 -15.10 -2.81 -10.04
CA ASP A 11 -15.14 -3.90 -11.02
C ASP A 11 -14.04 -4.96 -10.77
N THR A 12 -13.09 -4.66 -9.87
CA THR A 12 -12.02 -5.56 -9.41
C THR A 12 -11.63 -5.27 -7.96
N GLY A 13 -11.27 -6.32 -7.23
CA GLY A 13 -10.72 -6.20 -5.89
C GLY A 13 -9.24 -5.81 -5.84
N SER A 14 -8.54 -5.75 -6.98
CA SER A 14 -7.08 -5.57 -7.04
C SER A 14 -6.67 -4.10 -7.25
N VAL A 15 -7.14 -3.20 -6.40
CA VAL A 15 -6.79 -1.78 -6.42
C VAL A 15 -5.70 -1.47 -5.41
N ARG A 16 -4.58 -0.91 -5.87
CA ARG A 16 -3.37 -0.66 -5.08
C ARG A 16 -3.12 0.81 -4.77
N ASN A 17 -3.78 1.72 -5.47
CA ASN A 17 -3.63 3.15 -5.27
C ASN A 17 -4.86 3.90 -5.78
N TRP A 18 -4.92 5.21 -5.52
CA TRP A 18 -6.07 6.02 -5.92
C TRP A 18 -6.22 6.20 -7.43
N GLN A 19 -5.13 6.08 -8.21
CA GLN A 19 -5.19 6.18 -9.67
C GLN A 19 -5.84 4.94 -10.27
N GLU A 20 -5.47 3.76 -9.79
CA GLU A 20 -6.13 2.49 -10.11
C GLU A 20 -7.60 2.57 -9.67
N LEU A 21 -7.86 3.05 -8.45
CA LEU A 21 -9.23 3.26 -7.95
C LEU A 21 -10.04 4.15 -8.91
N ARG A 22 -9.47 5.28 -9.34
CA ARG A 22 -10.10 6.19 -10.31
C ARG A 22 -10.39 5.51 -11.64
N SER A 23 -9.51 4.64 -12.12
CA SER A 23 -9.70 3.92 -13.39
C SER A 23 -10.78 2.83 -13.32
N HIS A 24 -11.04 2.29 -12.12
CA HIS A 24 -12.03 1.25 -11.88
C HIS A 24 -13.39 1.77 -11.40
N LEU A 25 -13.49 3.06 -11.05
CA LEU A 25 -14.78 3.67 -10.78
C LEU A 25 -15.52 3.91 -12.11
N SER A 26 -16.56 3.11 -12.35
CA SER A 26 -17.47 3.34 -13.47
C SER A 26 -18.07 4.75 -13.39
N THR A 27 -17.87 5.53 -14.46
CA THR A 27 -18.43 6.88 -14.57
C THR A 27 -19.96 6.87 -14.66
N GLU A 28 -20.54 5.75 -15.10
CA GLU A 28 -21.98 5.58 -15.29
C GLU A 28 -22.67 5.02 -14.03
N ALA A 29 -21.99 4.16 -13.27
CA ALA A 29 -22.57 3.50 -12.10
C ALA A 29 -22.23 4.19 -10.76
N SER A 30 -21.08 4.84 -10.65
CA SER A 30 -20.68 5.55 -9.43
C SER A 30 -20.98 7.03 -9.54
N GLN A 31 -21.57 7.61 -8.48
CA GLN A 31 -21.68 9.07 -8.37
C GLN A 31 -20.41 9.71 -7.80
N VAL A 32 -19.42 8.93 -7.33
CA VAL A 32 -18.17 9.47 -6.79
C VAL A 32 -17.19 9.74 -7.92
N ARG A 33 -16.49 10.86 -7.84
CA ARG A 33 -15.37 11.24 -8.71
C ARG A 33 -14.14 11.44 -7.85
N ILE A 34 -13.08 10.70 -8.14
CA ILE A 34 -11.75 10.97 -7.56
C ILE A 34 -11.12 12.08 -8.39
N LEU A 35 -10.93 13.22 -7.76
CA LEU A 35 -10.48 14.45 -8.39
C LEU A 35 -8.97 14.61 -8.34
N GLY A 36 -8.27 13.84 -7.51
CA GLY A 36 -6.82 13.84 -7.38
C GLY A 36 -6.36 13.77 -5.92
N SER A 37 -5.06 13.94 -5.70
CA SER A 37 -4.45 13.96 -4.37
C SER A 37 -4.30 15.39 -3.85
N LEU A 38 -4.27 15.59 -2.52
CA LEU A 38 -3.84 16.85 -1.92
C LEU A 38 -2.32 17.07 -1.95
N ALA A 39 -1.54 16.09 -2.42
CA ALA A 39 -0.08 16.14 -2.51
C ALA A 39 0.60 16.54 -1.18
N LEU A 40 -0.02 16.16 -0.06
CA LEU A 40 0.55 16.39 1.25
C LEU A 40 1.78 15.49 1.42
N ASP A 41 2.68 15.84 2.35
CA ASP A 41 3.80 14.96 2.72
C ASP A 41 3.31 13.81 3.63
N ASP A 42 2.19 13.19 3.27
CA ASP A 42 1.46 12.17 4.04
C ASP A 42 1.41 10.81 3.34
N TYR A 43 2.19 10.61 2.27
CA TYR A 43 2.25 9.37 1.52
C TYR A 43 2.63 8.17 2.41
N LEU A 44 1.85 7.10 2.34
CA LEU A 44 1.98 5.87 3.13
C LEU A 44 2.11 4.67 2.18
N GLY A 45 3.25 3.97 2.24
CA GLY A 45 3.41 2.69 1.54
C GLY A 45 3.12 1.51 2.46
N HIS A 46 2.28 0.57 2.05
CA HIS A 46 2.05 -0.68 2.77
C HIS A 46 3.11 -1.68 2.31
N CYS A 47 4.18 -1.80 3.08
CA CYS A 47 5.38 -2.50 2.68
C CYS A 47 5.53 -3.84 3.39
N VAL A 48 6.19 -4.79 2.72
CA VAL A 48 6.62 -6.03 3.36
C VAL A 48 7.86 -5.76 4.21
N LEU A 49 7.77 -6.11 5.50
CA LEU A 49 8.87 -6.02 6.46
C LEU A 49 9.40 -7.43 6.75
N MET A 50 10.72 -7.57 6.68
CA MET A 50 11.42 -8.83 6.94
C MET A 50 12.70 -8.57 7.71
N ASP A 51 13.18 -9.58 8.43
CA ASP A 51 14.54 -9.58 8.91
C ASP A 51 15.55 -9.59 7.74
N ARG A 52 16.75 -9.08 8.00
CA ARG A 52 17.81 -8.92 6.99
C ARG A 52 18.19 -10.24 6.32
N ALA A 53 18.24 -11.36 7.06
CA ALA A 53 18.61 -12.64 6.46
C ALA A 53 17.54 -13.12 5.47
N ARG A 54 16.26 -12.93 5.79
CA ARG A 54 15.13 -13.22 4.88
C ARG A 54 15.09 -12.27 3.69
N ALA A 55 15.29 -10.97 3.91
CA ALA A 55 15.36 -9.97 2.84
C ALA A 55 16.48 -10.30 1.82
N GLU A 56 17.64 -10.73 2.32
CA GLU A 56 18.76 -11.17 1.48
C GLU A 56 18.45 -12.40 0.64
N ARG A 57 17.65 -13.34 1.15
CA ARG A 57 17.18 -14.48 0.34
C ARG A 57 16.29 -14.00 -0.79
N VAL A 58 15.33 -13.12 -0.47
CA VAL A 58 14.45 -12.51 -1.48
C VAL A 58 15.25 -11.79 -2.56
N ARG A 59 16.23 -10.97 -2.17
CA ARG A 59 17.12 -10.26 -3.10
C ARG A 59 17.82 -11.19 -4.08
N LYS A 60 18.33 -12.32 -3.58
CA LYS A 60 19.05 -13.32 -4.39
C LYS A 60 18.17 -14.06 -5.39
N LEU A 61 16.84 -14.06 -5.21
CA LEU A 61 15.91 -14.65 -6.18
C LEU A 61 15.88 -13.87 -7.51
N GLY A 62 16.32 -12.61 -7.53
CA GLY A 62 16.33 -11.79 -8.74
C GLY A 62 14.93 -11.60 -9.36
N ALA A 63 13.89 -11.79 -8.56
CA ALA A 63 12.50 -11.69 -9.01
C ALA A 63 12.06 -10.23 -9.16
N SER A 64 10.90 -10.02 -9.78
CA SER A 64 10.23 -8.70 -9.80
C SER A 64 10.13 -8.11 -8.40
N ARG A 65 10.24 -6.80 -8.26
CA ARG A 65 10.05 -6.12 -6.96
C ARG A 65 8.60 -6.16 -6.50
N ARG A 66 7.66 -6.29 -7.43
CA ARG A 66 6.22 -6.36 -7.11
C ARG A 66 5.88 -7.72 -6.50
N TRP A 67 5.02 -7.68 -5.48
CA TRP A 67 4.50 -8.86 -4.80
C TRP A 67 3.23 -9.37 -5.47
N ALA A 68 3.14 -10.69 -5.62
CA ALA A 68 2.01 -11.39 -6.22
C ALA A 68 1.68 -10.89 -7.64
N ASP A 69 2.71 -10.47 -8.38
CA ASP A 69 2.57 -10.04 -9.79
C ASP A 69 2.22 -11.22 -10.71
N ARG A 70 2.63 -12.42 -10.30
CA ARG A 70 2.35 -13.70 -10.96
C ARG A 70 2.19 -14.81 -9.93
N THR A 71 1.47 -15.87 -10.29
CA THR A 71 1.14 -16.99 -9.40
C THR A 71 2.37 -17.82 -9.01
N ASP A 72 3.41 -17.81 -9.83
CA ASP A 72 4.68 -18.51 -9.63
C ASP A 72 5.78 -17.61 -9.04
N ASP A 73 5.43 -16.44 -8.47
CA ASP A 73 6.42 -15.53 -7.89
C ASP A 73 7.20 -16.23 -6.76
N PRO A 74 8.53 -16.45 -6.92
CA PRO A 74 9.31 -17.26 -5.99
C PRO A 74 9.40 -16.60 -4.61
N LYS A 75 9.25 -15.27 -4.52
CA LYS A 75 9.27 -14.55 -3.23
C LYS A 75 8.10 -14.94 -2.33
N LEU A 76 7.00 -15.43 -2.89
CA LEU A 76 5.82 -15.83 -2.13
C LEU A 76 6.08 -17.01 -1.19
N ALA A 77 7.16 -17.78 -1.40
CA ALA A 77 7.57 -18.80 -0.44
C ALA A 77 7.85 -18.19 0.95
N GLU A 78 8.50 -17.02 0.99
CA GLU A 78 8.84 -16.34 2.25
C GLU A 78 7.61 -15.79 2.99
N LEU A 79 6.51 -15.53 2.28
CA LEU A 79 5.23 -15.13 2.87
C LEU A 79 4.36 -16.33 3.30
N ARG A 80 4.62 -17.54 2.78
CA ARG A 80 3.85 -18.75 3.10
C ARG A 80 4.38 -19.50 4.31
N ASP A 81 5.67 -19.33 4.59
CA ASP A 81 6.41 -19.99 5.68
C ASP A 81 5.71 -19.85 7.05
N ALA A 82 5.18 -18.65 7.34
CA ALA A 82 4.39 -18.37 8.53
C ALA A 82 3.28 -17.35 8.22
N PRO A 83 2.22 -17.25 9.05
CA PRO A 83 1.26 -16.18 8.91
C PRO A 83 1.94 -14.80 8.96
N VAL A 84 1.61 -13.97 7.97
CA VAL A 84 2.12 -12.60 7.83
C VAL A 84 1.38 -11.70 8.79
N LEU A 85 2.13 -10.97 9.61
CA LEU A 85 1.58 -10.04 10.59
C LEU A 85 1.02 -8.80 9.89
N ILE A 86 -0.19 -8.40 10.23
CA ILE A 86 -0.85 -7.21 9.65
C ILE A 86 -1.63 -6.45 10.72
N ASP A 87 -1.92 -5.19 10.47
CA ASP A 87 -3.04 -4.54 11.17
C ASP A 87 -4.36 -5.13 10.62
N PRO A 88 -5.22 -5.74 11.46
CA PRO A 88 -6.44 -6.41 11.05
C PRO A 88 -7.40 -5.55 10.23
N MET A 89 -7.35 -4.22 10.34
CA MET A 89 -8.22 -3.34 9.55
C MET A 89 -7.96 -3.39 8.04
N TYR A 90 -6.81 -3.93 7.63
CA TYR A 90 -6.42 -4.07 6.23
C TYR A 90 -6.47 -5.52 5.73
N ASP A 91 -6.99 -6.46 6.52
CA ASP A 91 -7.03 -7.88 6.14
C ASP A 91 -7.76 -8.11 4.81
N GLU A 92 -8.98 -7.58 4.69
CA GLU A 92 -9.76 -7.69 3.45
C GLU A 92 -9.06 -7.06 2.25
N LEU A 93 -8.44 -5.89 2.43
CA LEU A 93 -7.69 -5.19 1.40
C LEU A 93 -6.48 -6.01 0.93
N TYR A 94 -5.65 -6.51 1.84
CA TYR A 94 -4.49 -7.32 1.48
C TYR A 94 -4.89 -8.67 0.89
N THR A 95 -5.93 -9.30 1.45
CA THR A 95 -6.51 -10.54 0.93
C THR A 95 -6.91 -10.39 -0.53
N SER A 96 -7.56 -9.28 -0.86
CA SER A 96 -8.00 -8.97 -2.21
C SER A 96 -6.83 -8.62 -3.14
N VAL A 97 -5.98 -7.67 -2.76
CA VAL A 97 -4.86 -7.19 -3.60
C VAL A 97 -3.82 -8.26 -3.89
N LEU A 98 -3.56 -9.15 -2.93
CA LEU A 98 -2.60 -10.25 -3.07
C LEU A 98 -3.23 -11.55 -3.56
N ALA A 99 -4.55 -11.61 -3.76
CA ALA A 99 -5.27 -12.85 -4.02
C ALA A 99 -4.90 -13.95 -2.99
N ALA A 100 -4.82 -13.57 -1.72
CA ALA A 100 -4.18 -14.36 -0.66
C ALA A 100 -4.65 -15.82 -0.59
N PRO A 101 -5.96 -16.16 -0.66
CA PRO A 101 -6.41 -17.54 -0.58
C PRO A 101 -5.91 -18.40 -1.75
N LYS A 102 -5.86 -17.82 -2.97
CA LYS A 102 -5.38 -18.52 -4.16
C LYS A 102 -3.87 -18.79 -4.10
N LEU A 103 -3.13 -17.92 -3.43
CA LEU A 103 -1.67 -18.03 -3.26
C LEU A 103 -1.26 -18.70 -1.95
N GLY A 104 -2.21 -19.18 -1.14
CA GLY A 104 -1.95 -19.82 0.14
C GLY A 104 -1.33 -18.89 1.19
N LEU A 105 -1.53 -17.58 1.06
CA LEU A 105 -1.08 -16.60 2.04
C LEU A 105 -2.05 -16.57 3.23
N ARG A 106 -1.51 -16.41 4.43
CA ARG A 106 -2.28 -16.33 5.68
C ARG A 106 -1.88 -15.07 6.42
N PHE A 107 -2.87 -14.40 6.99
CA PHE A 107 -2.66 -13.20 7.80
C PHE A 107 -2.97 -13.47 9.27
N GLU A 108 -2.26 -12.75 10.14
CA GLU A 108 -2.43 -12.79 11.59
C GLU A 108 -2.36 -11.35 12.12
N ALA A 109 -3.12 -11.06 13.18
CA ALA A 109 -3.06 -9.77 13.83
C ALA A 109 -1.66 -9.51 14.41
N GLY A 110 -1.01 -8.45 13.93
CA GLY A 110 0.27 -8.00 14.43
C GLY A 110 0.16 -7.37 15.83
N PRO A 111 1.20 -7.47 16.66
CA PRO A 111 1.27 -6.72 17.92
C PRO A 111 1.48 -5.24 17.64
N LYS A 112 1.33 -4.40 18.68
CA LYS A 112 1.55 -2.96 18.59
C LYS A 112 2.97 -2.60 18.07
N ASP A 113 3.97 -3.39 18.47
CA ASP A 113 5.38 -3.20 18.09
C ASP A 113 5.78 -4.18 16.97
N ILE A 114 5.02 -4.19 15.87
CA ILE A 114 5.18 -5.15 14.77
C ILE A 114 6.58 -5.11 14.14
N GLU A 115 7.20 -3.92 14.04
CA GLU A 115 8.54 -3.75 13.50
C GLU A 115 9.60 -4.44 14.37
N ARG A 116 9.46 -4.40 15.70
CA ARG A 116 10.38 -5.07 16.63
C ARG A 116 10.29 -6.58 16.46
N VAL A 117 9.07 -7.12 16.40
CA VAL A 117 8.84 -8.56 16.21
C VAL A 117 9.42 -9.05 14.88
N CYS A 118 9.31 -8.26 13.81
CA CYS A 118 9.96 -8.61 12.55
C CYS A 118 11.50 -8.57 12.65
N ALA A 119 12.06 -7.58 13.35
CA ALA A 119 13.50 -7.38 13.46
C ALA A 119 14.19 -8.40 14.39
N GLU A 120 13.52 -8.81 15.46
CA GLU A 120 14.10 -9.61 16.55
C GLU A 120 13.67 -11.08 16.51
N GLU A 121 12.44 -11.36 16.07
CA GLU A 121 11.87 -12.73 16.06
C GLU A 121 11.79 -13.32 14.65
N GLY A 122 12.25 -12.60 13.61
CA GLY A 122 12.29 -13.09 12.23
C GLY A 122 10.91 -13.28 11.60
N ARG A 123 9.86 -12.65 12.17
CA ARG A 123 8.52 -12.63 11.58
C ARG A 123 8.50 -11.74 10.33
N THR A 124 7.52 -12.00 9.47
CA THR A 124 7.23 -11.15 8.30
C THR A 124 5.93 -10.39 8.52
N ALA A 125 5.89 -9.13 8.12
CA ALA A 125 4.70 -8.29 8.23
C ALA A 125 4.40 -7.53 6.94
N ILE A 126 3.15 -7.09 6.77
CA ILE A 126 2.80 -5.98 5.88
C ILE A 126 2.41 -4.80 6.78
N TYR A 127 3.18 -3.73 6.71
CA TYR A 127 3.00 -2.57 7.58
C TYR A 127 3.19 -1.25 6.86
N ILE A 128 2.61 -0.19 7.42
CA ILE A 128 2.66 1.15 6.85
C ILE A 128 4.04 1.76 7.11
N VAL A 129 4.73 2.12 6.04
CA VAL A 129 5.98 2.86 6.06
C VAL A 129 5.72 4.24 5.47
N ARG A 130 5.81 5.28 6.32
CA ARG A 130 5.75 6.68 5.88
C ARG A 130 7.14 7.22 5.58
N SER A 131 7.94 7.40 6.63
CA SER A 131 9.26 8.02 6.51
C SER A 131 10.41 7.03 6.50
N GLY A 132 10.17 5.78 6.93
CA GLY A 132 11.21 4.77 7.15
C GLY A 132 12.02 4.96 8.43
N SER A 133 11.68 5.91 9.32
CA SER A 133 12.48 6.17 10.53
C SER A 133 12.63 4.94 11.45
N THR A 134 11.55 4.20 11.71
CA THR A 134 11.60 3.01 12.57
C THR A 134 12.52 1.94 11.98
N VAL A 135 12.38 1.66 10.67
CA VAL A 135 13.23 0.70 9.95
C VAL A 135 14.70 1.14 9.96
N ALA A 136 14.97 2.44 9.77
CA ALA A 136 16.34 2.97 9.84
C ALA A 136 17.00 2.71 11.21
N LEU A 137 16.24 2.83 12.30
CA LEU A 137 16.72 2.62 13.66
C LEU A 137 16.85 1.13 14.06
N MET A 138 16.15 0.21 13.38
CA MET A 138 16.19 -1.22 13.69
C MET A 138 17.22 -1.94 12.81
N PRO A 139 18.37 -2.42 13.35
CA PRO A 139 19.50 -2.92 12.55
C PRO A 139 19.14 -4.04 11.57
N ASN A 140 18.27 -4.96 12.02
CA ASN A 140 17.93 -6.18 11.29
C ASN A 140 16.65 -6.05 10.46
N LEU A 141 15.96 -4.92 10.48
CA LEU A 141 14.70 -4.76 9.75
C LEU A 141 14.95 -4.20 8.35
N CYS A 142 14.31 -4.81 7.36
CA CYS A 142 14.34 -4.36 5.96
C CYS A 142 12.93 -4.15 5.43
N VAL A 143 12.78 -3.21 4.50
CA VAL A 143 11.63 -3.09 3.60
C VAL A 143 11.98 -3.86 2.33
N VAL A 144 11.10 -4.78 1.90
CA VAL A 144 11.39 -5.70 0.79
C VAL A 144 10.39 -5.54 -0.35
N GLY A 145 10.90 -5.34 -1.56
CA GLY A 145 10.14 -5.14 -2.77
C GLY A 145 9.44 -3.79 -2.85
N GLU A 146 8.45 -3.72 -3.74
CA GLU A 146 7.54 -2.59 -3.85
C GLU A 146 6.39 -2.74 -2.87
N GLU A 147 5.77 -1.62 -2.48
CA GLU A 147 4.60 -1.61 -1.64
C GLU A 147 3.41 -2.35 -2.27
N ILE A 148 2.62 -2.98 -1.40
CA ILE A 148 1.41 -3.72 -1.79
C ILE A 148 0.32 -2.75 -2.22
N VAL A 149 0.14 -1.70 -1.42
CA VAL A 149 -0.83 -0.61 -1.58
C VAL A 149 -0.16 0.68 -1.16
N THR A 150 -0.60 1.80 -1.74
CA THR A 150 -0.21 3.14 -1.33
C THR A 150 -1.45 3.90 -0.87
N SER A 151 -1.32 4.70 0.17
CA SER A 151 -2.36 5.64 0.58
C SER A 151 -1.82 7.06 0.73
N GLU A 152 -2.60 8.02 0.25
CA GLU A 152 -2.38 9.45 0.42
C GLU A 152 -3.76 10.13 0.55
N THR A 153 -3.80 11.36 1.07
CA THR A 153 -5.07 12.07 1.18
C THR A 153 -5.57 12.50 -0.19
N ILE A 154 -6.76 12.00 -0.58
CA ILE A 154 -7.39 12.32 -1.86
C ILE A 154 -8.58 13.25 -1.72
N VAL A 155 -8.84 14.00 -2.78
CA VAL A 155 -10.07 14.76 -2.96
C VAL A 155 -11.02 13.93 -3.81
N ALA A 156 -12.18 13.61 -3.24
CA ALA A 156 -13.27 12.97 -3.95
C ALA A 156 -14.56 13.75 -3.73
N ALA A 157 -15.42 13.80 -4.74
CA ALA A 157 -16.70 14.48 -4.65
C ALA A 157 -17.80 13.73 -5.38
N ASN A 158 -19.05 13.97 -4.99
CA ASN A 158 -20.21 13.48 -5.72
C ASN A 158 -20.41 14.30 -7.01
N ALA A 159 -20.56 13.63 -8.15
CA ALA A 159 -20.74 14.24 -9.46
C ALA A 159 -21.96 15.18 -9.50
N THR A 160 -23.09 14.75 -8.94
CA THR A 160 -24.30 15.57 -8.88
C THR A 160 -24.08 16.83 -8.04
N SER A 161 -23.35 16.71 -6.92
CA SER A 161 -23.02 17.86 -6.07
C SER A 161 -22.05 18.82 -6.77
N LEU A 162 -21.07 18.31 -7.51
CA LEU A 162 -20.14 19.13 -8.31
C LEU A 162 -20.88 19.94 -9.38
N GLU A 163 -21.88 19.35 -10.03
CA GLU A 163 -22.68 20.01 -11.07
C GLU A 163 -23.64 21.06 -10.51
N ARG A 164 -24.28 20.76 -9.36
CA ARG A 164 -25.40 21.56 -8.85
C ARG A 164 -25.00 22.59 -7.80
N ASN A 165 -23.82 22.46 -7.17
CA ASN A 165 -23.41 23.32 -6.07
C ASN A 165 -22.09 24.02 -6.37
N ARG A 166 -22.18 25.29 -6.78
CA ARG A 166 -21.02 26.14 -7.08
C ARG A 166 -20.04 26.26 -5.90
N ALA A 167 -20.50 26.22 -4.66
CA ALA A 167 -19.60 26.28 -3.50
C ALA A 167 -18.70 25.04 -3.41
N VAL A 168 -19.19 23.87 -3.81
CA VAL A 168 -18.39 22.63 -3.90
C VAL A 168 -17.34 22.77 -5.00
N THR A 169 -17.74 23.30 -6.16
CA THR A 169 -16.80 23.59 -7.27
C THR A 169 -15.69 24.54 -6.81
N THR A 170 -16.03 25.66 -6.17
CA THR A 170 -15.05 26.62 -5.67
C THR A 170 -14.12 26.02 -4.62
N LEU A 171 -14.63 25.15 -3.74
CA LEU A 171 -13.79 24.44 -2.77
C LEU A 171 -12.78 23.51 -3.47
N VAL A 172 -13.23 22.74 -4.46
CA VAL A 172 -12.35 21.84 -5.23
C VAL A 172 -11.28 22.63 -5.98
N GLU A 173 -11.65 23.74 -6.63
CA GLU A 173 -10.71 24.63 -7.30
C GLU A 173 -9.68 25.20 -6.33
N ALA A 174 -10.09 25.59 -5.13
CA ALA A 174 -9.20 26.10 -4.09
C ALA A 174 -8.26 25.01 -3.52
N LEU A 175 -8.72 23.77 -3.43
CA LEU A 175 -7.89 22.62 -3.03
C LEU A 175 -6.87 22.23 -4.12
N ALA A 176 -7.13 22.57 -5.38
CA ALA A 176 -6.26 22.34 -6.54
C ALA A 176 -5.64 20.93 -6.56
N PRO A 177 -6.47 19.85 -6.57
CA PRO A 177 -5.98 18.49 -6.41
C PRO A 177 -4.98 18.10 -7.51
N ALA A 178 -3.84 17.57 -7.10
CA ALA A 178 -2.81 17.07 -7.97
C ALA A 178 -3.30 15.84 -8.75
N GLN A 179 -2.98 15.81 -10.04
CA GLN A 179 -3.31 14.69 -10.92
C GLN A 179 -2.20 13.63 -10.98
N THR A 180 -1.03 13.95 -10.45
CA THR A 180 0.16 13.11 -10.49
C THR A 180 0.29 12.26 -9.25
N ASP A 181 0.80 11.05 -9.41
CA ASP A 181 1.17 10.16 -8.31
C ASP A 181 2.53 10.57 -7.72
N HIS A 182 2.61 10.58 -6.40
CA HIS A 182 3.80 10.95 -5.64
C HIS A 182 4.63 9.75 -5.19
N ALA A 183 4.24 8.51 -5.54
CA ALA A 183 4.95 7.27 -5.20
C ALA A 183 6.44 7.35 -5.51
N ALA A 184 6.81 7.84 -6.70
CA ALA A 184 8.19 7.89 -7.14
C ALA A 184 9.04 8.82 -6.27
N ALA A 185 8.52 10.01 -5.94
CA ALA A 185 9.19 10.97 -5.08
C ALA A 185 9.31 10.44 -3.63
N TRP A 186 8.26 9.83 -3.12
CA TRP A 186 8.26 9.18 -1.81
C TRP A 186 9.27 8.03 -1.74
N ARG A 187 9.28 7.11 -2.72
CA ARG A 187 10.27 6.01 -2.80
C ARG A 187 11.70 6.52 -2.87
N ALA A 188 11.96 7.61 -3.61
CA ALA A 188 13.30 8.21 -3.66
C ALA A 188 13.74 8.74 -2.28
N LYS A 189 12.85 9.40 -1.53
CA LYS A 189 13.11 9.82 -0.14
C LYS A 189 13.35 8.62 0.77
N LEU A 190 12.55 7.56 0.62
CA LEU A 190 12.68 6.33 1.41
C LEU A 190 14.02 5.63 1.13
N ALA A 191 14.40 5.47 -0.13
CA ALA A 191 15.67 4.87 -0.55
C ALA A 191 16.87 5.64 0.02
N LYS A 192 16.84 6.97 -0.04
CA LYS A 192 17.88 7.82 0.56
C LYS A 192 18.03 7.58 2.07
N ARG A 193 16.93 7.29 2.78
CA ARG A 193 16.96 7.05 4.22
C ARG A 193 17.36 5.63 4.60
N LEU A 194 16.81 4.64 3.91
CA LEU A 194 16.98 3.23 4.26
C LEU A 194 18.27 2.63 3.70
N GLY A 195 18.81 3.16 2.60
CA GLY A 195 20.02 2.63 1.98
C GLY A 195 19.86 1.15 1.65
N ASP A 196 20.75 0.32 2.21
CA ASP A 196 20.77 -1.13 2.02
C ASP A 196 19.59 -1.87 2.68
N LYS A 197 18.82 -1.20 3.55
CA LYS A 197 17.60 -1.76 4.17
C LYS A 197 16.36 -1.67 3.26
N LEU A 198 16.44 -0.99 2.12
CA LEU A 198 15.42 -1.07 1.07
C LEU A 198 15.89 -2.09 0.03
N VAL A 199 15.30 -3.27 0.08
CA VAL A 199 15.73 -4.47 -0.66
C VAL A 199 14.83 -4.75 -1.85
#